data_AF-A0A2Z4JE56-F1
#
_entry.id   AF-A0A2Z4JE56-F1
#
_cell.length_a   1.000
_cell.length_b   1.000
_cell.length_c   1.000
_cell.angle_alpha   90.00
_cell.angle_beta   90.00
_cell.angle_gamma   90.00
#
_symmetry.space_group_name_H-M   'P 1'
#
loop_
_entity.id
_entity.type
_entity.pdbx_description
1 polymer ?
#
loop_
_entity_poly.entity_id
_entity_poly.type
_entity_poly.pdbx_seq_one_letter_code
_entity_poly.pdbx_strand_id
1 'polypeptide(L)'
;MPERNMEFGKYGARGVRGHQAVAHRLDTLAGFVSTPVTVRRGLLARLHYLTRSDRARAAAREAGLTVTDRTLRAWLDGSRNPSRQNLERIETAYRAVRRRNVARHLLARLNRQGRGTRVEFHPLDQSQVGGPRRRAVTYRTLNVRRWDRVVAAWAAADDGALDEAWINDATVDLGSQWGQYEYITAIGFAA
;
A
#
# COMPACT_ATOMS: atom_id res chain seq x y z
N MET A 1 15.59 15.07 -12.98
CA MET A 1 14.51 14.75 -12.03
C MET A 1 13.72 16.03 -11.77
N PRO A 2 12.38 16.04 -11.83
CA PRO A 2 11.63 17.26 -11.57
C PRO A 2 11.80 17.70 -10.11
N GLU A 3 11.79 19.01 -9.87
CA GLU A 3 11.84 19.58 -8.52
C GLU A 3 10.64 19.08 -7.70
N ARG A 4 10.93 18.43 -6.57
CA ARG A 4 9.90 17.97 -5.61
C ARG A 4 9.39 19.16 -4.82
N ASN A 5 8.11 19.15 -4.44
CA ASN A 5 7.56 20.21 -3.61
C ASN A 5 8.10 20.11 -2.16
N MET A 6 8.89 21.10 -1.74
CA MET A 6 9.48 21.17 -0.40
C MET A 6 8.54 21.79 0.65
N GLU A 7 7.49 22.51 0.24
CA GLU A 7 6.60 23.27 1.13
C GLU A 7 5.11 22.92 0.90
N PHE A 8 4.81 21.64 0.61
CA PHE A 8 3.42 21.22 0.40
C PHE A 8 2.55 21.55 1.62
N GLY A 9 1.38 22.13 1.37
CA GLY A 9 0.43 22.53 2.41
C GLY A 9 0.61 23.95 2.95
N LYS A 10 1.67 24.69 2.60
CA LYS A 10 1.90 26.09 3.03
C LYS A 10 0.71 27.03 2.83
N TYR A 11 -0.11 26.77 1.83
CA TYR A 11 -1.31 27.56 1.51
C TYR A 11 -2.63 26.84 1.80
N GLY A 12 -2.63 25.77 2.60
CA GLY A 12 -3.85 25.01 2.95
C GLY A 12 -4.21 23.89 1.97
N ALA A 13 -3.35 23.59 1.00
CA ALA A 13 -3.50 22.44 0.13
C ALA A 13 -3.45 21.12 0.92
N ARG A 14 -4.32 20.15 0.58
CA ARG A 14 -4.37 18.83 1.23
C ARG A 14 -4.27 17.70 0.21
N GLY A 15 -3.57 16.64 0.58
CA GLY A 15 -3.37 15.46 -0.26
C GLY A 15 -2.33 14.52 0.34
N VAL A 16 -2.20 13.35 -0.27
CA VAL A 16 -1.17 12.34 0.04
C VAL A 16 -0.24 12.20 -1.16
N ARG A 17 0.98 11.70 -0.94
CA ARG A 17 1.89 11.43 -2.06
C ARG A 17 1.30 10.33 -2.95
N GLY A 18 1.53 10.44 -4.26
CA GLY A 18 0.99 9.49 -5.23
C GLY A 18 1.31 8.03 -4.91
N HIS A 19 2.54 7.74 -4.50
CA HIS A 19 2.99 6.38 -4.16
C HIS A 19 2.28 5.81 -2.92
N GLN A 20 1.94 6.67 -1.95
CA GLN A 20 1.19 6.26 -0.76
C GLN A 20 -0.25 5.90 -1.11
N ALA A 21 -0.90 6.68 -1.98
CA ALA A 21 -2.23 6.35 -2.48
C ALA A 21 -2.23 5.03 -3.26
N VAL A 22 -1.19 4.78 -4.06
CA VAL A 22 -0.99 3.51 -4.77
C VAL A 22 -0.81 2.36 -3.80
N ALA A 23 0.04 2.50 -2.77
CA ALA A 23 0.23 1.48 -1.74
C ALA A 23 -1.10 1.10 -1.07
N HIS A 24 -1.91 2.11 -0.72
CA HIS A 24 -3.23 1.89 -0.12
C HIS A 24 -4.19 1.18 -1.09
N ARG A 25 -4.17 1.55 -2.38
CA ARG A 25 -4.99 0.88 -3.39
C ARG A 25 -4.57 -0.57 -3.60
N LEU A 26 -3.27 -0.86 -3.63
CA LEU A 26 -2.74 -2.23 -3.71
C LEU A 26 -3.10 -3.05 -2.47
N ASP A 27 -3.05 -2.45 -1.27
CA ASP A 27 -3.52 -3.09 -0.03
C ASP A 27 -5.00 -3.47 -0.09
N THR A 28 -5.83 -2.59 -0.67
CA THR A 28 -7.25 -2.90 -0.90
C THR A 28 -7.40 -4.11 -1.84
N LEU A 29 -6.64 -4.14 -2.94
CA LEU A 29 -6.66 -5.25 -3.90
C LEU A 29 -6.08 -6.56 -3.33
N ALA A 30 -5.18 -6.49 -2.35
CA ALA A 30 -4.64 -7.65 -1.66
C ALA A 30 -5.67 -8.38 -0.79
N GLY A 31 -6.79 -7.71 -0.48
CA GLY A 31 -7.92 -8.28 0.26
C GLY A 31 -7.53 -8.67 1.68
N PHE A 32 -7.05 -7.71 2.47
CA PHE A 32 -6.71 -7.96 3.86
C PHE A 32 -7.94 -8.30 4.72
N VAL A 33 -7.71 -8.98 5.85
CA VAL A 33 -8.77 -9.25 6.83
C VAL A 33 -9.31 -7.92 7.36
N SER A 34 -10.57 -7.63 7.04
CA SER A 34 -11.24 -6.37 7.41
C SER A 34 -11.51 -6.26 8.91
N THR A 35 -11.79 -7.38 9.58
CA THR A 35 -11.97 -7.40 11.03
C THR A 35 -10.67 -6.99 11.74
N PRO A 36 -10.70 -6.01 12.67
CA PRO A 36 -9.51 -5.56 13.38
C PRO A 36 -8.79 -6.68 14.14
N VAL A 37 -7.46 -6.59 14.25
CA VAL A 37 -6.65 -7.57 15.00
C VAL A 37 -6.98 -7.60 16.51
N THR A 38 -7.56 -6.52 17.04
CA THR A 38 -8.03 -6.42 18.43
C THR A 38 -9.30 -7.25 18.71
N VAL A 39 -10.01 -7.67 17.66
CA VAL A 39 -11.20 -8.53 17.77
C VAL A 39 -10.77 -9.98 17.61
N ARG A 40 -11.27 -10.89 18.46
CA ARG A 40 -10.91 -12.32 18.49
C ARG A 40 -10.93 -12.98 17.10
N ARG A 41 -11.99 -12.77 16.32
CA ARG A 41 -12.09 -13.29 14.93
C ARG A 41 -10.98 -12.76 14.02
N GLY A 42 -10.69 -11.46 14.12
CA GLY A 42 -9.65 -10.82 13.31
C GLY A 42 -8.24 -11.26 13.70
N LEU A 43 -7.99 -11.47 15.00
CA LEU A 43 -6.77 -12.07 15.52
C LEU A 43 -6.57 -13.49 14.98
N LEU A 44 -7.57 -14.36 15.18
CA LEU A 44 -7.47 -15.77 14.78
C LEU A 44 -7.30 -15.93 13.28
N ALA A 45 -7.99 -15.15 12.46
CA ALA A 45 -7.82 -15.19 11.00
C ALA A 45 -6.35 -14.94 10.59
N ARG A 46 -5.68 -13.99 11.23
CA ARG A 46 -4.27 -13.67 10.97
C ARG A 46 -3.33 -14.74 11.50
N LEU A 47 -3.56 -15.21 12.72
CA LEU A 47 -2.75 -16.29 13.29
C LEU A 47 -2.86 -17.57 12.45
N HIS A 48 -4.07 -17.98 12.05
CA HIS A 48 -4.26 -19.12 11.15
C HIS A 48 -3.56 -18.91 9.81
N TYR A 49 -3.64 -17.72 9.21
CA TYR A 49 -2.93 -17.42 7.98
C TYR A 49 -1.39 -17.57 8.13
N LEU A 50 -0.83 -17.03 9.21
CA LEU A 50 0.60 -17.03 9.50
C LEU A 50 1.13 -18.41 9.96
N THR A 51 0.25 -19.29 10.43
CA THR A 51 0.65 -20.58 11.02
C THR A 51 0.11 -21.80 10.28
N ARG A 52 -0.49 -21.62 9.10
CA ARG A 52 -1.13 -22.69 8.31
C ARG A 52 -0.16 -23.81 7.90
N SER A 53 1.11 -23.48 7.68
CA SER A 53 2.15 -24.42 7.27
C SER A 53 3.51 -23.98 7.79
N ASP A 54 4.51 -24.86 7.74
CA ASP A 54 5.88 -24.53 8.16
C ASP A 54 6.48 -23.41 7.33
N ARG A 55 6.19 -23.40 6.02
CA ARG A 55 6.57 -22.28 5.13
C ARG A 55 5.93 -20.96 5.58
N ALA A 56 4.65 -20.97 5.97
CA ALA A 56 3.98 -19.77 6.46
C ALA A 56 4.60 -19.28 7.79
N ARG A 57 4.94 -20.21 8.69
CA ARG A 57 5.61 -19.89 9.96
C ARG A 57 7.00 -19.29 9.73
N ALA A 58 7.79 -19.86 8.82
CA ALA A 58 9.10 -19.32 8.46
C ALA A 58 8.97 -17.89 7.91
N ALA A 59 8.06 -17.67 6.96
CA ALA A 59 7.79 -16.34 6.42
C ALA A 59 7.29 -15.35 7.48
N ALA A 60 6.47 -15.81 8.44
CA ALA A 60 6.01 -14.98 9.55
C ALA A 60 7.17 -14.56 10.46
N ARG A 61 8.11 -15.48 10.76
CA ARG A 61 9.30 -15.19 11.56
C ARG A 61 10.23 -14.21 10.85
N GLU A 62 10.47 -14.41 9.55
CA GLU A 62 11.22 -13.46 8.71
C GLU A 62 10.56 -12.07 8.70
N ALA A 63 9.23 -12.01 8.79
CA ALA A 63 8.47 -10.77 8.89
C ALA A 63 8.38 -10.21 10.33
N GLY A 64 9.14 -10.75 11.29
CA GLY A 64 9.28 -10.22 12.64
C GLY A 64 8.34 -10.84 13.69
N LEU A 65 7.58 -11.89 13.38
CA LEU A 65 6.81 -12.64 14.38
C LEU A 65 7.72 -13.63 15.11
N THR A 66 8.45 -13.14 16.11
CA THR A 66 9.53 -13.90 16.81
C THR A 66 9.10 -14.59 18.10
N VAL A 67 7.81 -14.66 18.39
CA VAL A 67 7.31 -15.34 19.60
C VAL A 67 7.45 -16.86 19.51
N THR A 68 7.51 -17.53 20.66
CA THR A 68 7.63 -18.99 20.73
C THR A 68 6.39 -19.70 20.20
N ASP A 69 6.56 -20.93 19.71
CA ASP A 69 5.45 -21.77 19.24
C ASP A 69 4.44 -22.07 20.37
N ARG A 70 4.92 -22.16 21.62
CA ARG A 70 4.06 -22.28 22.80
C ARG A 70 3.15 -21.06 22.95
N THR A 71 3.70 -19.85 22.80
CA THR A 71 2.93 -18.61 22.85
C THR A 71 1.91 -18.53 21.71
N LEU A 72 2.30 -18.91 20.49
CA LEU A 72 1.39 -18.94 19.34
C LEU A 72 0.22 -19.91 19.57
N ARG A 73 0.50 -21.11 20.10
CA ARG A 73 -0.54 -22.08 20.47
C ARG A 73 -1.49 -21.49 21.51
N ALA A 74 -0.96 -20.84 22.56
CA ALA A 74 -1.76 -20.21 23.61
C ALA A 74 -2.64 -19.04 23.12
N TRP A 75 -2.27 -18.38 22.01
CA TRP A 75 -3.12 -17.38 21.39
C TRP A 75 -4.19 -17.99 20.49
N LEU A 76 -3.83 -19.04 19.75
CA LEU A 76 -4.74 -19.79 18.89
C LEU A 76 -5.86 -20.46 19.72
N ASP A 77 -5.51 -21.14 20.80
CA ASP A 77 -6.48 -21.79 21.69
C ASP A 77 -7.33 -20.78 22.50
N GLY A 78 -6.83 -19.55 22.69
CA GLY A 78 -7.50 -18.50 23.45
C GLY A 78 -7.27 -18.54 24.95
N SER A 79 -6.34 -19.38 25.41
CA SER A 79 -5.88 -19.41 26.81
C SER A 79 -5.13 -18.14 27.20
N ARG A 80 -4.57 -17.40 26.23
CA ARG A 80 -3.92 -16.09 26.45
C ARG A 80 -4.28 -15.09 25.37
N ASN A 81 -4.26 -13.80 25.75
CA ASN A 81 -4.41 -12.68 24.82
C ASN A 81 -3.03 -12.04 24.52
N PRO A 82 -2.75 -11.66 23.27
CA PRO A 82 -1.56 -10.89 22.95
C PRO A 82 -1.62 -9.48 23.57
N SER A 83 -0.46 -8.95 23.97
CA SER A 83 -0.31 -7.53 24.33
C SER A 83 -0.49 -6.64 23.09
N ARG A 84 -0.69 -5.33 23.29
CA ARG A 84 -0.77 -4.34 22.20
C ARG A 84 0.42 -4.42 21.23
N GLN A 85 1.63 -4.48 21.77
CA GLN A 85 2.85 -4.63 20.96
C GLN A 85 2.83 -5.92 20.13
N ASN A 86 2.32 -7.02 20.69
CA ASN A 86 2.21 -8.28 19.95
C ASN A 86 1.10 -8.23 18.90
N LEU A 87 -0.01 -7.53 19.15
CA LEU A 87 -1.05 -7.30 18.13
C LEU A 87 -0.49 -6.53 16.93
N GLU A 88 0.32 -5.49 17.19
CA GLU A 88 1.02 -4.72 16.15
C GLU A 88 1.98 -5.61 15.36
N ARG A 89 2.79 -6.46 16.03
CA ARG A 89 3.67 -7.43 15.36
C ARG A 89 2.91 -8.43 14.50
N ILE A 90 1.77 -8.93 14.99
CA ILE A 90 0.91 -9.87 14.24
C ILE A 90 0.34 -9.18 12.99
N GLU A 91 -0.16 -7.95 13.11
CA GLU A 91 -0.68 -7.17 11.97
C GLU A 91 0.40 -6.91 10.93
N THR A 92 1.58 -6.47 11.36
CA THR A 92 2.73 -6.20 10.48
C THR A 92 3.19 -7.46 9.75
N ALA A 93 3.39 -8.57 10.48
CA ALA A 93 3.79 -9.84 9.89
C ALA A 93 2.73 -10.37 8.91
N TYR A 94 1.45 -10.28 9.28
CA TYR A 94 0.33 -10.64 8.41
C TYR A 94 0.35 -9.87 7.09
N ARG A 95 0.45 -8.54 7.15
CA ARG A 95 0.50 -7.69 5.94
C ARG A 95 1.69 -8.04 5.07
N ALA A 96 2.88 -8.13 5.65
CA ALA A 96 4.10 -8.45 4.90
C ALA A 96 3.99 -9.80 4.17
N VAL A 97 3.60 -10.87 4.88
CA VAL A 97 3.45 -12.20 4.27
C VAL A 97 2.33 -12.21 3.22
N ARG A 98 1.21 -11.52 3.48
CA ARG A 98 0.10 -11.44 2.53
C ARG A 98 0.50 -10.71 1.26
N ARG A 99 1.16 -9.55 1.34
CA ARG A 99 1.64 -8.80 0.18
C ARG A 99 2.57 -9.65 -0.68
N ARG A 100 3.58 -10.29 -0.08
CA ARG A 100 4.50 -11.20 -0.78
C ARG A 100 3.77 -12.32 -1.51
N ASN A 101 2.79 -12.95 -0.86
CA ASN A 101 2.06 -14.08 -1.45
C ASN A 101 1.16 -13.66 -2.63
N VAL A 102 0.54 -12.48 -2.59
CA VAL A 102 -0.36 -12.04 -3.66
C VAL A 102 0.35 -11.27 -4.78
N ALA A 103 1.58 -10.79 -4.55
CA ALA A 103 2.31 -9.92 -5.47
C ALA A 103 2.34 -10.44 -6.91
N ARG A 104 2.68 -11.72 -7.10
CA ARG A 104 2.75 -12.34 -8.44
C ARG A 104 1.41 -12.28 -9.17
N HIS A 105 0.31 -12.61 -8.47
CA HIS A 105 -1.02 -12.59 -9.08
C HIS A 105 -1.50 -11.16 -9.34
N LEU A 106 -1.23 -10.25 -8.40
CA LEU A 106 -1.59 -8.84 -8.53
C LEU A 106 -0.85 -8.19 -9.71
N LEU A 107 0.45 -8.48 -9.87
CA LEU A 107 1.24 -8.00 -11.00
C LEU A 107 0.67 -8.48 -12.34
N ALA A 108 0.35 -9.77 -12.46
CA ALA A 108 -0.25 -10.33 -13.67
C ALA A 108 -1.58 -9.65 -14.02
N ARG A 109 -2.44 -9.41 -13.01
CA ARG A 109 -3.71 -8.69 -13.18
C ARG A 109 -3.48 -7.25 -13.66
N LEU A 110 -2.56 -6.52 -13.03
CA LEU A 110 -2.31 -5.11 -13.33
C LEU A 110 -1.67 -4.91 -14.71
N ASN A 111 -0.76 -5.80 -15.11
CA ASN A 111 -0.15 -5.76 -16.44
C ASN A 111 -1.16 -6.14 -17.55
N ARG A 112 -2.21 -6.91 -17.23
CA ARG A 112 -3.31 -7.27 -18.15
C ARG A 112 -2.81 -7.67 -19.55
N GLN A 113 -1.86 -8.62 -19.60
CA GLN A 113 -1.22 -9.08 -20.84
C GLN A 113 -0.59 -7.93 -21.67
N GLY A 114 0.04 -6.97 -21.00
CA GLY A 114 0.68 -5.80 -21.62
C GLY A 114 -0.26 -4.62 -21.90
N ARG A 115 -1.58 -4.81 -21.78
CA ARG A 115 -2.54 -3.70 -21.91
C ARG A 115 -2.39 -2.69 -20.79
N GLY A 116 -1.93 -3.12 -19.61
CA GLY A 116 -1.81 -2.29 -18.42
C GLY A 116 -3.16 -2.01 -17.74
N THR A 117 -3.09 -1.12 -16.76
CA THR A 117 -4.23 -0.69 -15.95
C THR A 117 -4.46 0.80 -16.16
N ARG A 118 -5.72 1.19 -16.41
CA ARG A 118 -6.09 2.60 -16.38
C ARG A 118 -6.12 3.06 -14.93
N VAL A 119 -5.29 4.05 -14.64
CA VAL A 119 -5.15 4.70 -13.35
C VAL A 119 -5.72 6.10 -13.43
N GLU A 120 -6.48 6.46 -12.42
CA GLU A 120 -7.21 7.70 -12.29
C GLU A 120 -6.60 8.53 -11.15
N PHE A 121 -6.24 9.77 -11.45
CA PHE A 121 -5.59 10.69 -10.52
C PHE A 121 -6.59 11.78 -10.13
N HIS A 122 -6.96 11.80 -8.85
CA HIS A 122 -7.79 12.86 -8.30
C HIS A 122 -6.89 13.96 -7.73
N PRO A 123 -6.99 15.20 -8.22
CA PRO A 123 -6.08 16.26 -7.82
C PRO A 123 -6.14 16.53 -6.31
N LEU A 124 -5.08 17.16 -5.79
CA LEU A 124 -5.04 17.66 -4.43
C LEU A 124 -6.21 18.61 -4.12
N ASP A 125 -6.65 18.63 -2.86
CA ASP A 125 -7.74 19.49 -2.39
C ASP A 125 -7.22 20.92 -2.16
N GLN A 126 -7.83 21.88 -2.85
CA GLN A 126 -7.53 23.31 -2.76
C GLN A 126 -8.67 24.13 -2.12
N SER A 127 -9.64 23.50 -1.46
CA SER A 127 -10.78 24.17 -0.83
C SER A 127 -10.37 25.24 0.19
N GLN A 128 -9.26 25.01 0.90
CA GLN A 128 -8.68 25.93 1.90
C GLN A 128 -7.62 26.88 1.31
N VAL A 129 -7.31 26.78 0.02
CA VAL A 129 -6.34 27.66 -0.65
C VAL A 129 -7.04 28.97 -1.01
N GLY A 130 -6.40 30.11 -0.73
CA GLY A 130 -6.93 31.42 -1.14
C GLY A 130 -7.01 31.57 -2.67
N GLY A 131 -8.08 32.21 -3.17
CA GLY A 131 -8.40 32.33 -4.60
C GLY A 131 -7.21 32.63 -5.53
N PRO A 132 -6.38 33.67 -5.26
CA PRO A 132 -5.24 34.02 -6.12
C PRO A 132 -4.17 32.92 -6.27
N ARG A 133 -4.09 32.00 -5.31
CA ARG A 133 -3.11 30.91 -5.27
C ARG A 133 -3.69 29.58 -5.76
N ARG A 134 -5.01 29.49 -5.97
CA ARG A 134 -5.61 28.28 -6.55
C ARG A 134 -5.11 28.09 -7.98
N ARG A 135 -4.94 26.82 -8.36
CA ARG A 135 -4.60 26.41 -9.72
C ARG A 135 -5.66 25.46 -10.25
N ALA A 136 -5.99 25.61 -11.53
CA ALA A 136 -6.86 24.66 -12.21
C ALA A 136 -6.07 23.36 -12.45
N VAL A 137 -6.26 22.39 -11.58
CA VAL A 137 -5.74 21.02 -11.76
C VAL A 137 -6.94 20.12 -11.95
N THR A 138 -6.98 19.41 -13.07
CA THR A 138 -8.12 18.57 -13.44
C THR A 138 -7.89 17.11 -13.06
N TYR A 139 -8.96 16.34 -13.12
CA TYR A 139 -8.86 14.89 -13.07
C TYR A 139 -8.07 14.38 -14.28
N ARG A 140 -7.20 13.37 -14.05
CA ARG A 140 -6.37 12.78 -15.10
C ARG A 140 -6.45 11.28 -15.10
N THR A 141 -6.35 10.69 -16.28
CA THR A 141 -6.16 9.25 -16.42
C THR A 141 -4.84 8.96 -17.13
N LEU A 142 -4.20 7.87 -16.73
CA LEU A 142 -3.02 7.33 -17.36
C LEU A 142 -3.14 5.81 -17.44
N ASN A 143 -2.72 5.22 -18.55
CA ASN A 143 -2.67 3.78 -18.65
C ASN A 143 -1.27 3.25 -18.26
N VAL A 144 -1.13 2.81 -17.02
CA VAL A 144 0.13 2.31 -16.45
C VAL A 144 0.40 0.90 -16.92
N ARG A 145 1.58 0.70 -17.54
CA ARG A 145 2.03 -0.60 -18.09
C ARG A 145 3.26 -1.19 -17.38
N ARG A 146 3.93 -0.40 -16.54
CA ARG A 146 5.16 -0.79 -15.84
C ARG A 146 4.88 -0.95 -14.35
N TRP A 147 4.32 -2.10 -13.99
CA TRP A 147 3.93 -2.41 -12.60
C TRP A 147 4.98 -3.18 -11.81
N ASP A 148 5.96 -3.78 -12.49
CA ASP A 148 6.90 -4.75 -11.92
C ASP A 148 7.66 -4.21 -10.71
N ARG A 149 8.32 -3.04 -10.86
CA ARG A 149 9.04 -2.39 -9.75
C ARG A 149 8.11 -1.83 -8.67
N VAL A 150 6.92 -1.33 -9.05
CA VAL A 150 5.91 -0.82 -8.13
C VAL A 150 5.39 -1.94 -7.21
N VAL A 151 5.00 -3.07 -7.79
CA VAL A 151 4.49 -4.22 -7.03
C VAL A 151 5.60 -4.86 -6.19
N ALA A 152 6.83 -4.93 -6.72
CA ALA A 152 7.98 -5.43 -5.95
C ALA A 152 8.25 -4.58 -4.70
N ALA A 153 8.34 -3.26 -4.85
CA ALA A 153 8.57 -2.33 -3.74
C ALA A 153 7.42 -2.38 -2.72
N TRP A 154 6.17 -2.38 -3.19
CA TRP A 154 5.00 -2.54 -2.33
C TRP A 154 5.04 -3.84 -1.52
N ALA A 155 5.40 -4.96 -2.17
CA ALA A 155 5.49 -6.27 -1.53
C ALA A 155 6.62 -6.35 -0.49
N ALA A 156 7.70 -5.60 -0.71
CA ALA A 156 8.82 -5.46 0.22
C ALA A 156 8.54 -4.48 1.37
N ALA A 157 7.43 -3.72 1.32
CA ALA A 157 7.15 -2.60 2.19
C ALA A 157 8.26 -1.51 2.18
N ASP A 158 8.87 -1.31 1.00
CA ASP A 158 9.91 -0.32 0.77
C ASP A 158 9.27 0.95 0.17
N ASP A 159 8.98 1.93 1.04
CA ASP A 159 8.32 3.18 0.64
C ASP A 159 9.18 4.02 -0.30
N GLY A 160 10.51 4.02 -0.11
CA GLY A 160 11.44 4.77 -0.95
C GLY A 160 11.56 4.17 -2.35
N ALA A 161 11.71 2.84 -2.44
CA ALA A 161 11.70 2.17 -3.73
C ALA A 161 10.34 2.29 -4.44
N LEU A 162 9.24 2.36 -3.68
CA LEU A 162 7.90 2.53 -4.24
C LEU A 162 7.71 3.94 -4.80
N ASP A 163 8.16 4.97 -4.10
CA ASP A 163 8.18 6.35 -4.56
C ASP A 163 8.99 6.48 -5.87
N GLU A 164 10.21 5.96 -5.88
CA GLU A 164 11.08 5.94 -7.06
C GLU A 164 10.45 5.19 -8.25
N ALA A 165 9.91 3.98 -8.04
CA ALA A 165 9.27 3.21 -9.11
C ALA A 165 7.99 3.90 -9.62
N TRP A 166 7.22 4.53 -8.74
CA TRP A 166 6.01 5.24 -9.12
C TRP A 166 6.31 6.44 -10.02
N ILE A 167 7.31 7.24 -9.65
CA ILE A 167 7.71 8.45 -10.38
C ILE A 167 8.38 8.08 -11.71
N ASN A 168 9.40 7.22 -11.66
CA ASN A 168 10.27 6.98 -12.80
C ASN A 168 9.71 5.97 -13.80
N ASP A 169 8.89 5.02 -13.33
CA ASP A 169 8.39 3.95 -14.19
C ASP A 169 6.90 4.10 -14.49
N ALA A 170 6.05 4.26 -13.48
CA ALA A 170 4.61 4.19 -13.67
C ALA A 170 4.00 5.49 -14.22
N THR A 171 4.56 6.64 -13.86
CA THR A 171 3.98 7.96 -14.18
C THR A 171 4.80 8.80 -15.16
N VAL A 172 5.83 8.22 -15.79
CA VAL A 172 6.68 8.93 -16.78
C VAL A 172 5.86 9.60 -17.88
N ASP A 173 4.77 8.95 -18.30
CA ASP A 173 3.91 9.39 -19.40
C ASP A 173 3.06 10.62 -19.05
N LEU A 174 3.05 11.06 -17.78
CA LEU A 174 2.53 12.37 -17.39
C LEU A 174 3.45 13.52 -17.85
N GLY A 175 4.72 13.25 -18.13
CA GLY A 175 5.70 14.24 -18.55
C GLY A 175 5.79 15.42 -17.58
N SER A 176 5.77 16.64 -18.11
CA SER A 176 5.85 17.89 -17.32
C SER A 176 4.65 18.10 -16.38
N GLN A 177 3.55 17.39 -16.57
CA GLN A 177 2.38 17.49 -15.70
C GLN A 177 2.51 16.70 -14.41
N TRP A 178 3.53 15.82 -14.29
CA TRP A 178 3.74 14.97 -13.11
C TRP A 178 3.67 15.75 -11.79
N GLY A 179 4.30 16.93 -11.71
CA GLY A 179 4.35 17.73 -10.49
C GLY A 179 2.97 18.19 -9.98
N GLN A 180 1.96 18.24 -10.86
CA GLN A 180 0.58 18.55 -10.47
C GLN A 180 -0.10 17.38 -9.73
N TYR A 181 0.43 16.17 -9.89
CA TYR A 181 -0.06 14.92 -9.31
C TYR A 181 0.94 14.27 -8.35
N GLU A 182 1.98 15.00 -7.92
CA GLU A 182 2.88 14.57 -6.84
C GLU A 182 2.04 14.31 -5.56
N TYR A 183 1.08 15.19 -5.30
CA TYR A 183 0.07 15.07 -4.25
C TYR A 183 -1.32 14.91 -4.85
N ILE A 184 -2.06 13.93 -4.35
CA ILE A 184 -3.41 13.59 -4.81
C ILE A 184 -4.33 13.32 -3.63
N THR A 185 -5.63 13.44 -3.85
CA THR A 185 -6.64 13.07 -2.84
C THR A 185 -6.97 11.59 -2.89
N ALA A 186 -6.98 11.00 -4.09
CA ALA A 186 -7.29 9.59 -4.30
C ALA A 186 -6.70 9.08 -5.61
N ILE A 187 -6.56 7.75 -5.70
CA ILE A 187 -6.21 7.06 -6.93
C ILE A 187 -7.20 5.93 -7.23
N GLY A 188 -7.69 5.88 -8.46
CA GLY A 188 -8.61 4.85 -8.95
C GLY A 188 -7.90 3.89 -9.90
N PHE A 189 -8.16 2.58 -9.79
CA PHE A 189 -7.71 1.58 -10.76
C PHE A 189 -8.92 0.97 -11.44
N ALA A 190 -9.01 1.08 -12.76
CA ALA A 190 -9.97 0.34 -13.57
C ALA A 190 -9.33 -0.99 -14.00
N ALA A 191 -9.20 -1.92 -13.03
CA ALA A 191 -8.47 -3.19 -13.11
C ALA A 191 -9.32 -4.40 -12.70
#